data_AF-A0A2M7Z4Z0-F1
#
_entry.id   AF-A0A2M7Z4Z0-F1
#
_cell.length_a   1.000
_cell.length_b   1.000
_cell.length_c   1.000
_cell.angle_alpha   90.00
_cell.angle_beta   90.00
_cell.angle_gamma   90.00
#
_symmetry.space_group_name_H-M   'P 1'
#
loop_
_entity.id
_entity.type
_entity.pdbx_description
1 polymer ?
#
loop_
_entity_poly.entity_id
_entity_poly.type
_entity_poly.pdbx_seq_one_letter_code
_entity_poly.pdbx_strand_id
1 'polypeptide(L)'
;IMVAGILIVFVSVFYLFFVYGTKSIKVLSPNGGEEWEIGQTLQITWQARGVEKVGIVLFKGKEPRWIAKDISAGAGEYEWKIYPGQEYGAGFWIAIIEYPWRESNKIDYSDASFVITYPLFDSCEALSASQEWPYLPNNFPNLRRVFITEQNYKGDLDGLEGADKLCQQEAEKNNLGGKWQAFLGGDSDEETAVKRLEKTPREKEGIFIEAKPALKLNRGDTCHRLLAKNFDEFLAKLSGSQIINAEKLTQEFLENLDKLWLGRVNKESKKNCTVIAKVMLFGNTPLVEKYSFTTTCQNWTQEKRFVDNYPIEKGTV
;
A
#
# COMPACT_ATOMS: atom_id res chain seq x y z
N ILE A 1 -21.77 42.69 -70.55
CA ILE A 1 -22.63 42.56 -69.35
C ILE A 1 -23.03 41.09 -69.11
N MET A 2 -23.53 40.35 -70.10
CA MET A 2 -23.86 38.91 -69.95
C MET A 2 -22.70 38.01 -69.48
N VAL A 3 -21.49 38.17 -70.03
CA VAL A 3 -20.33 37.33 -69.68
C VAL A 3 -19.86 37.54 -68.22
N ALA A 4 -19.92 38.78 -67.72
CA ALA A 4 -19.57 39.10 -66.33
C ALA A 4 -20.61 38.56 -65.33
N GLY A 5 -21.90 38.59 -65.70
CA GLY A 5 -22.96 37.98 -64.90
C GLY A 5 -22.83 36.46 -64.80
N ILE A 6 -22.45 35.78 -65.89
CA ILE A 6 -22.22 34.33 -65.91
C ILE A 6 -21.00 33.96 -65.04
N LEU A 7 -19.92 34.73 -65.08
CA LEU A 7 -18.73 34.50 -64.26
C LEU A 7 -18.99 34.70 -62.75
N ILE A 8 -19.78 35.71 -62.38
CA ILE A 8 -20.17 35.95 -60.98
C ILE A 8 -21.07 34.82 -60.48
N VAL A 9 -22.01 34.34 -61.30
CA VAL A 9 -22.84 33.16 -60.98
C VAL A 9 -21.99 31.91 -60.86
N PHE A 10 -21.01 31.69 -61.75
CA PHE A 10 -20.13 30.51 -61.67
C PHE A 10 -19.22 30.55 -60.44
N VAL A 11 -18.65 31.72 -60.10
CA VAL A 11 -17.82 31.89 -58.89
C VAL A 11 -18.67 31.76 -57.63
N SER A 12 -19.89 32.30 -57.60
CA SER A 12 -20.78 32.14 -56.44
C SER A 12 -21.32 30.71 -56.31
N VAL A 13 -21.63 30.01 -57.40
CA VAL A 13 -22.00 28.58 -57.39
C VAL A 13 -20.81 27.72 -56.98
N PHE A 14 -19.61 27.99 -57.48
CA PHE A 14 -18.37 27.26 -57.12
C PHE A 14 -17.95 27.55 -55.66
N TYR A 15 -18.12 28.79 -55.21
CA TYR A 15 -17.94 29.19 -53.82
C TYR A 15 -18.99 28.52 -52.92
N LEU A 16 -20.27 28.49 -53.30
CA LEU A 16 -21.30 27.75 -52.56
C LEU A 16 -20.99 26.24 -52.55
N PHE A 17 -20.54 25.66 -53.67
CA PHE A 17 -20.19 24.23 -53.77
C PHE A 17 -18.97 23.85 -52.90
N PHE A 18 -18.02 24.76 -52.69
CA PHE A 18 -16.88 24.56 -51.78
C PHE A 18 -17.16 24.99 -50.32
N VAL A 19 -18.07 25.93 -50.10
CA VAL A 19 -18.45 26.46 -48.77
C VAL A 19 -19.51 25.59 -48.09
N TYR A 20 -20.32 24.84 -48.83
CA TYR A 20 -21.01 23.64 -48.33
C TYR A 20 -19.98 22.51 -48.13
N GLY A 21 -19.10 22.75 -47.16
CA GLY A 21 -17.89 21.99 -46.90
C GLY A 21 -18.14 20.50 -46.69
N THR A 22 -17.18 19.72 -47.17
CA THR A 22 -17.09 18.27 -46.95
C THR A 22 -17.34 17.92 -45.49
N LYS A 23 -18.26 16.98 -45.24
CA LYS A 23 -18.55 16.50 -43.89
C LYS A 23 -17.29 15.93 -43.24
N SER A 24 -17.06 16.23 -41.97
CA SER A 24 -15.97 15.66 -41.18
C SER A 24 -16.39 15.42 -39.73
N ILE A 25 -15.80 14.39 -39.13
CA ILE A 25 -15.87 14.07 -37.70
C ILE A 25 -14.44 13.83 -37.25
N LYS A 26 -14.08 14.29 -36.06
CA LYS A 26 -12.80 14.01 -35.41
C LYS A 26 -13.00 13.71 -33.93
N VAL A 27 -12.54 12.57 -33.44
CA VAL A 27 -12.49 12.23 -32.01
C VAL A 27 -11.39 13.06 -31.35
N LEU A 28 -11.69 13.63 -30.19
CA LEU A 28 -10.74 14.43 -29.41
C LEU A 28 -10.39 13.77 -28.07
N SER A 29 -11.35 13.11 -27.42
CA SER A 29 -11.12 12.32 -26.21
C SER A 29 -12.22 11.26 -26.02
N PRO A 30 -11.89 10.03 -25.59
CA PRO A 30 -10.54 9.51 -25.48
C PRO A 30 -9.97 9.29 -26.88
N ASN A 31 -8.70 9.67 -27.07
CA ASN A 31 -8.01 9.58 -28.36
C ASN A 31 -6.75 8.70 -28.31
N GLY A 32 -6.44 8.11 -27.16
CA GLY A 32 -5.36 7.13 -27.02
C GLY A 32 -4.54 7.29 -25.74
N GLY A 33 -4.31 6.19 -25.04
CA GLY A 33 -3.45 6.13 -23.85
C GLY A 33 -4.08 6.61 -22.54
N GLU A 34 -5.35 7.04 -22.56
CA GLU A 34 -6.06 7.43 -21.33
C GLU A 34 -6.40 6.20 -20.46
N GLU A 35 -6.53 6.43 -19.16
CA GLU A 35 -7.04 5.45 -18.19
C GLU A 35 -8.35 5.96 -17.59
N TRP A 36 -9.44 5.23 -17.82
CA TRP A 36 -10.80 5.62 -17.48
C TRP A 36 -11.38 4.67 -16.45
N GLU A 37 -11.75 5.20 -15.28
CA GLU A 37 -12.16 4.38 -14.14
C GLU A 37 -13.68 4.08 -14.15
N ILE A 38 -14.03 2.81 -13.91
CA ILE A 38 -15.43 2.37 -13.72
C ILE A 38 -16.04 3.10 -12.52
N GLY A 39 -17.26 3.59 -12.67
CA GLY A 39 -18.00 4.34 -11.64
C GLY A 39 -17.90 5.85 -11.80
N GLN A 40 -16.95 6.34 -12.61
CA GLN A 40 -16.84 7.76 -12.95
C GLN A 40 -17.75 8.16 -14.12
N THR A 41 -18.05 9.45 -14.20
CA THR A 41 -18.63 10.09 -15.38
C THR A 41 -17.51 10.83 -16.10
N LEU A 42 -17.19 10.39 -17.31
CA LEU A 42 -16.09 10.92 -18.11
C LEU A 42 -16.63 11.49 -19.42
N GLN A 43 -15.94 12.49 -19.95
CA GLN A 43 -16.41 13.24 -21.09
C GLN A 43 -15.79 12.72 -22.39
N ILE A 44 -16.63 12.25 -23.31
CA ILE A 44 -16.24 11.93 -24.68
C ILE A 44 -16.40 13.19 -25.52
N THR A 45 -15.36 13.63 -26.22
CA THR A 45 -15.37 14.87 -27.01
C THR A 45 -14.99 14.64 -28.46
N TRP A 46 -15.59 15.43 -29.34
CA TRP A 46 -15.36 15.38 -30.79
C TRP A 46 -15.54 16.75 -31.45
N GLN A 47 -15.04 16.86 -32.67
CA GLN A 47 -15.30 17.98 -33.57
C GLN A 47 -16.05 17.49 -34.80
N ALA A 48 -17.16 18.14 -35.16
CA ALA A 48 -17.95 17.79 -36.34
C ALA A 48 -18.22 19.01 -37.23
N ARG A 49 -18.21 18.80 -38.55
CA ARG A 49 -18.55 19.83 -39.55
C ARG A 49 -19.48 19.22 -40.60
N GLY A 50 -20.58 19.91 -40.91
CA GLY A 50 -21.56 19.45 -41.90
C GLY A 50 -22.33 18.17 -41.51
N VAL A 51 -22.21 17.74 -40.25
CA VAL A 51 -22.93 16.60 -39.66
C VAL A 51 -23.92 17.14 -38.65
N GLU A 52 -25.16 16.66 -38.68
CA GLU A 52 -26.22 17.12 -37.75
C GLU A 52 -26.22 16.30 -36.46
N LYS A 53 -26.07 14.98 -36.59
CA LYS A 53 -26.19 14.02 -35.48
C LYS A 53 -25.09 12.97 -35.53
N VAL A 54 -24.67 12.52 -34.36
CA VAL A 54 -23.68 11.46 -34.18
C VAL A 54 -24.18 10.38 -33.22
N GLY A 55 -23.57 9.21 -33.33
CA GLY A 55 -23.61 8.17 -32.32
C GLY A 55 -22.20 7.78 -31.90
N ILE A 56 -22.09 7.26 -30.69
CA ILE A 56 -20.83 6.96 -30.01
C ILE A 56 -20.77 5.45 -29.78
N VAL A 57 -19.69 4.83 -30.24
CA VAL A 57 -19.48 3.38 -30.17
C VAL A 57 -18.20 3.10 -29.38
N LEU A 58 -18.31 2.20 -28.40
CA LEU A 58 -17.20 1.57 -27.71
C LEU A 58 -16.93 0.22 -28.35
N PHE A 59 -15.67 -0.14 -28.55
CA PHE A 59 -15.34 -1.49 -28.99
C PHE A 59 -13.99 -1.95 -28.46
N LYS A 60 -13.87 -3.27 -28.29
CA LYS A 60 -12.65 -3.99 -27.94
C LYS A 60 -12.58 -5.23 -28.84
N GLY A 61 -11.60 -5.27 -29.74
CA GLY A 61 -11.54 -6.32 -30.77
C GLY A 61 -12.70 -6.21 -31.77
N LYS A 62 -13.51 -7.26 -31.91
CA LYS A 62 -14.56 -7.39 -32.95
C LYS A 62 -15.99 -7.07 -32.47
N GLU A 63 -16.16 -6.68 -31.21
CA GLU A 63 -17.49 -6.49 -30.61
C GLU A 63 -17.78 -5.00 -30.35
N PRO A 64 -18.47 -4.30 -31.27
CA PRO A 64 -18.88 -2.92 -31.05
C PRO A 64 -20.18 -2.81 -30.24
N ARG A 65 -20.19 -1.86 -29.31
CA ARG A 65 -21.33 -1.52 -28.45
C ARG A 65 -21.62 -0.03 -28.51
N TRP A 66 -22.89 0.33 -28.65
CA TRP A 66 -23.32 1.72 -28.58
C TRP A 66 -23.24 2.24 -27.14
N ILE A 67 -22.54 3.36 -26.94
CA ILE A 67 -22.63 4.17 -25.72
C ILE A 67 -23.87 5.06 -25.81
N ALA A 68 -24.00 5.77 -26.93
CA ALA A 68 -25.08 6.72 -27.16
C ALA A 68 -25.42 6.82 -28.65
N LYS A 69 -26.65 7.25 -28.96
CA LYS A 69 -27.15 7.45 -30.32
C LYS A 69 -27.92 8.77 -30.38
N ASP A 70 -28.06 9.30 -31.59
CA ASP A 70 -28.91 10.45 -31.88
C ASP A 70 -28.50 11.75 -31.15
N ILE A 71 -27.20 11.94 -30.91
CA ILE A 71 -26.64 13.10 -30.22
C ILE A 71 -26.41 14.23 -31.21
N SER A 72 -26.73 15.48 -30.85
CA SER A 72 -26.41 16.66 -31.67
C SER A 72 -24.91 16.71 -31.94
N ALA A 73 -24.50 16.68 -33.20
CA ALA A 73 -23.08 16.71 -33.57
C ALA A 73 -22.40 18.01 -33.13
N GLY A 74 -23.15 19.12 -33.07
CA GLY A 74 -22.69 20.41 -32.60
C GLY A 74 -22.53 20.51 -31.07
N ALA A 75 -22.95 19.50 -30.31
CA ALA A 75 -22.68 19.45 -28.87
C ALA A 75 -21.16 19.34 -28.61
N GLY A 76 -20.45 18.58 -29.45
CA GLY A 76 -18.99 18.39 -29.34
C GLY A 76 -18.56 17.55 -28.13
N GLU A 77 -19.49 17.17 -27.26
CA GLU A 77 -19.22 16.41 -26.04
C GLU A 77 -20.42 15.55 -25.61
N TYR A 78 -20.11 14.49 -24.86
CA TYR A 78 -21.08 13.60 -24.23
C TYR A 78 -20.53 13.07 -22.91
N GLU A 79 -21.32 13.19 -21.84
CA GLU A 79 -20.99 12.62 -20.54
C GLU A 79 -21.31 11.12 -20.52
N TRP A 80 -20.27 10.28 -20.50
CA TRP A 80 -20.40 8.84 -20.37
C TRP A 80 -20.18 8.40 -18.93
N LYS A 81 -21.24 7.86 -18.33
CA LYS A 81 -21.14 7.16 -17.05
C LYS A 81 -20.78 5.69 -17.28
N ILE A 82 -19.63 5.28 -16.76
CA ILE A 82 -19.16 3.89 -16.83
C ILE A 82 -19.74 3.13 -15.63
N TYR A 83 -20.71 2.25 -15.87
CA TYR A 83 -21.36 1.50 -14.80
C TYR A 83 -20.57 0.23 -14.41
N PRO A 84 -20.68 -0.22 -13.14
CA PRO A 84 -20.22 -1.55 -12.74
C PRO A 84 -20.80 -2.64 -13.65
N GLY A 85 -19.96 -3.58 -14.07
CA GLY A 85 -20.30 -4.61 -15.06
C GLY A 85 -19.77 -4.34 -16.48
N GLN A 86 -19.21 -3.15 -16.75
CA GLN A 86 -18.41 -2.89 -17.95
C GLN A 86 -17.12 -3.73 -17.89
N GLU A 87 -16.73 -4.32 -19.02
CA GLU A 87 -15.43 -4.98 -19.17
C GLU A 87 -14.29 -3.98 -18.96
N TYR A 88 -13.21 -4.42 -18.29
CA TYR A 88 -12.02 -3.60 -17.98
C TYR A 88 -10.74 -4.18 -18.64
N GLY A 89 -9.64 -3.44 -18.52
CA GLY A 89 -8.35 -3.72 -19.14
C GLY A 89 -8.03 -2.81 -20.33
N ALA A 90 -6.93 -3.10 -21.02
CA ALA A 90 -6.48 -2.34 -22.18
C ALA A 90 -7.20 -2.75 -23.48
N GLY A 91 -7.09 -1.92 -24.51
CA GLY A 91 -7.53 -2.24 -25.87
C GLY A 91 -8.93 -1.73 -26.22
N PHE A 92 -9.49 -0.79 -25.47
CA PHE A 92 -10.74 -0.13 -25.82
C PHE A 92 -10.51 1.00 -26.81
N TRP A 93 -11.47 1.21 -27.72
CA TRP A 93 -11.47 2.26 -28.73
C TRP A 93 -12.84 2.93 -28.78
N ILE A 94 -12.84 4.21 -29.14
CA ILE A 94 -14.07 4.97 -29.42
C ILE A 94 -14.18 5.22 -30.92
N ALA A 95 -15.40 5.09 -31.44
CA ALA A 95 -15.76 5.64 -32.75
C ALA A 95 -16.90 6.63 -32.59
N ILE A 96 -16.79 7.76 -33.31
CA ILE A 96 -17.87 8.73 -33.47
C ILE A 96 -18.34 8.65 -34.90
N ILE A 97 -19.64 8.41 -35.07
CA ILE A 97 -20.23 8.04 -36.34
C ILE A 97 -21.39 8.99 -36.63
N GLU A 98 -21.51 9.49 -37.86
CA GLU A 98 -22.72 10.16 -38.31
C GLU A 98 -23.95 9.26 -38.11
N TYR A 99 -25.05 9.82 -37.64
CA TYR A 99 -26.26 9.07 -37.28
C TYR A 99 -27.50 9.64 -37.99
N PRO A 100 -28.44 8.79 -38.48
CA PRO A 100 -28.42 7.33 -38.46
C PRO A 100 -27.42 6.72 -39.43
N TRP A 101 -26.90 5.53 -39.12
CA TRP A 101 -25.89 4.83 -39.94
C TRP A 101 -26.37 4.54 -41.36
N ARG A 102 -25.54 4.88 -42.35
CA ARG A 102 -25.67 4.54 -43.78
C ARG A 102 -24.27 4.31 -44.35
N GLU A 103 -24.15 3.61 -45.48
CA GLU A 103 -22.85 3.24 -46.06
C GLU A 103 -21.91 4.43 -46.36
N SER A 104 -22.45 5.64 -46.58
CA SER A 104 -21.68 6.84 -46.89
C SER A 104 -21.40 7.75 -45.67
N ASN A 105 -21.75 7.31 -44.47
CA ASN A 105 -21.63 8.12 -43.26
C ASN A 105 -20.16 8.41 -42.91
N LYS A 106 -19.93 9.60 -42.36
CA LYS A 106 -18.63 9.91 -41.76
C LYS A 106 -18.46 9.14 -40.46
N ILE A 107 -17.25 8.63 -40.27
CA ILE A 107 -16.80 7.94 -39.08
C ILE A 107 -15.38 8.40 -38.79
N ASP A 108 -15.11 8.58 -37.51
CA ASP A 108 -13.76 8.74 -37.00
C ASP A 108 -13.55 7.84 -35.79
N TYR A 109 -12.30 7.41 -35.60
CA TYR A 109 -11.90 6.52 -34.53
C TYR A 109 -10.87 7.24 -33.65
N SER A 110 -10.78 6.85 -32.38
CA SER A 110 -9.65 7.25 -31.54
C SER A 110 -8.32 6.82 -32.21
N ASP A 111 -7.27 7.64 -32.07
CA ASP A 111 -5.96 7.39 -32.71
C ASP A 111 -5.22 6.19 -32.11
N ALA A 112 -5.44 5.90 -30.81
CA ALA A 112 -4.98 4.68 -30.16
C ALA A 112 -6.02 4.12 -29.18
N SER A 113 -5.74 2.94 -28.63
CA SER A 113 -6.56 2.36 -27.57
C SER A 113 -6.37 3.09 -26.25
N PHE A 114 -7.40 3.06 -25.41
CA PHE A 114 -7.37 3.47 -24.01
C PHE A 114 -7.64 2.26 -23.09
N VAL A 115 -7.47 2.47 -21.78
CA VAL A 115 -7.65 1.45 -20.74
C VAL A 115 -8.88 1.82 -19.92
N ILE A 116 -9.76 0.85 -19.67
CA ILE A 116 -10.81 0.98 -18.65
C ILE A 116 -10.32 0.27 -17.40
N THR A 117 -10.23 0.95 -16.27
CA THR A 117 -9.77 0.39 -14.99
C THR A 117 -10.92 0.21 -14.02
N TYR A 118 -10.77 -0.68 -13.06
CA TYR A 118 -11.64 -0.72 -11.91
C TYR A 118 -11.10 0.24 -10.84
N PRO A 119 -11.93 0.96 -10.09
CA PRO A 119 -11.46 1.77 -8.99
C PRO A 119 -10.68 0.87 -8.03
N LEU A 120 -9.40 1.17 -7.83
CA LEU A 120 -8.68 0.66 -6.67
C LEU A 120 -9.33 1.36 -5.48
N PHE A 121 -10.24 0.66 -4.79
CA PHE A 121 -10.58 1.07 -3.44
C PHE A 121 -9.33 0.85 -2.60
N ASP A 122 -8.49 1.88 -2.50
CA ASP A 122 -7.37 1.91 -1.57
C ASP A 122 -7.97 1.81 -0.16
N SER A 123 -8.12 0.57 0.32
CA SER A 123 -8.63 0.23 1.64
C SER A 123 -7.77 -0.89 2.22
N CYS A 124 -7.72 -0.96 3.56
CA CYS A 124 -6.94 -2.01 4.21
C CYS A 124 -7.59 -3.39 3.99
N GLU A 125 -8.90 -3.46 3.77
CA GLU A 125 -9.62 -4.69 3.38
C GLU A 125 -9.24 -5.14 1.97
N ALA A 126 -9.17 -4.24 1.00
CA ALA A 126 -8.73 -4.55 -0.36
C ALA A 126 -7.25 -4.99 -0.38
N LEU A 127 -6.39 -4.30 0.38
CA LEU A 127 -5.02 -4.74 0.60
C LEU A 127 -4.98 -6.13 1.24
N SER A 128 -5.86 -6.39 2.20
CA SER A 128 -5.91 -7.69 2.88
C SER A 128 -6.31 -8.82 1.94
N ALA A 129 -7.28 -8.58 1.06
CA ALA A 129 -7.72 -9.55 0.07
C ALA A 129 -6.63 -9.83 -0.98
N SER A 130 -5.96 -8.78 -1.48
CA SER A 130 -4.94 -8.92 -2.52
C SER A 130 -3.64 -9.58 -2.04
N GLN A 131 -3.26 -9.34 -0.79
CA GLN A 131 -2.05 -9.92 -0.21
C GLN A 131 -2.33 -11.23 0.54
N GLU A 132 -3.60 -11.58 0.78
CA GLU A 132 -4.02 -12.69 1.65
C GLU A 132 -3.51 -12.55 3.10
N TRP A 133 -3.47 -11.30 3.60
CA TRP A 133 -2.96 -10.96 4.93
C TRP A 133 -3.84 -9.92 5.63
N PRO A 134 -4.13 -10.03 6.93
CA PRO A 134 -4.91 -9.00 7.63
C PRO A 134 -4.12 -7.69 7.81
N TYR A 135 -4.66 -6.60 7.25
CA TYR A 135 -4.22 -5.23 7.48
C TYR A 135 -5.32 -4.40 8.15
N LEU A 136 -4.92 -3.57 9.12
CA LEU A 136 -5.82 -2.68 9.84
C LEU A 136 -5.44 -1.21 9.59
N PRO A 137 -6.43 -0.30 9.50
CA PRO A 137 -6.15 1.12 9.41
C PRO A 137 -5.57 1.65 10.72
N ASN A 138 -4.72 2.66 10.67
CA ASN A 138 -4.09 3.30 11.83
C ASN A 138 -5.07 3.90 12.86
N ASN A 139 -6.32 4.16 12.46
CA ASN A 139 -7.38 4.66 13.31
C ASN A 139 -8.23 3.55 13.96
N PHE A 140 -7.89 2.28 13.76
CA PHE A 140 -8.57 1.17 14.43
C PHE A 140 -8.44 1.31 15.97
N PRO A 141 -9.50 1.03 16.74
CA PRO A 141 -9.45 1.20 18.19
C PRO A 141 -8.44 0.26 18.84
N ASN A 142 -7.82 0.73 19.93
CA ASN A 142 -6.94 -0.07 20.79
C ASN A 142 -5.71 -0.69 20.08
N LEU A 143 -5.16 -0.03 19.06
CA LEU A 143 -3.94 -0.49 18.39
C LEU A 143 -2.66 -0.25 19.20
N ARG A 144 -1.82 -1.27 19.31
CA ARG A 144 -0.42 -1.19 19.75
C ARG A 144 0.49 -1.41 18.54
N ARG A 145 1.39 -0.47 18.31
CA ARG A 145 2.34 -0.56 17.22
C ARG A 145 3.65 -1.16 17.71
N VAL A 146 4.25 -2.01 16.88
CA VAL A 146 5.52 -2.69 17.16
C VAL A 146 6.45 -2.51 15.98
N PHE A 147 7.72 -2.22 16.25
CA PHE A 147 8.77 -2.27 15.25
C PHE A 147 10.02 -2.89 15.86
N ILE A 148 10.94 -3.32 15.00
CA ILE A 148 12.29 -3.73 15.38
C ILE A 148 13.23 -2.62 14.92
N THR A 149 14.19 -2.23 15.76
CA THR A 149 15.17 -1.19 15.39
C THR A 149 15.98 -1.63 14.18
N GLU A 150 16.20 -0.72 13.24
CA GLU A 150 17.01 -1.01 12.05
C GLU A 150 18.50 -1.11 12.40
N GLN A 151 18.93 -0.37 13.43
CA GLN A 151 20.30 -0.41 13.93
C GLN A 151 20.49 -1.59 14.89
N ASN A 152 21.66 -2.22 14.78
CA ASN A 152 22.14 -3.18 15.75
C ASN A 152 22.84 -2.43 16.89
N TYR A 153 22.41 -2.71 18.12
CA TYR A 153 23.06 -2.18 19.31
C TYR A 153 23.88 -3.27 19.98
N LYS A 154 24.98 -2.86 20.62
CA LYS A 154 25.70 -3.75 21.54
C LYS A 154 24.84 -3.97 22.78
N GLY A 155 25.27 -4.88 23.65
CA GLY A 155 24.63 -5.07 24.95
C GLY A 155 24.46 -3.74 25.66
N ASP A 156 25.44 -2.82 25.59
CA ASP A 156 25.49 -1.60 26.41
C ASP A 156 24.63 -0.46 25.89
N LEU A 157 23.39 -0.43 26.38
CA LEU A 157 22.36 0.58 26.15
C LEU A 157 22.17 1.53 27.36
N ASP A 158 23.11 1.63 28.31
CA ASP A 158 22.96 2.46 29.54
C ASP A 158 21.72 2.10 30.40
N GLY A 159 21.49 0.80 30.62
CA GLY A 159 20.33 0.29 31.36
C GLY A 159 19.00 0.40 30.59
N LEU A 160 17.88 0.17 31.30
CA LEU A 160 16.54 0.17 30.69
C LEU A 160 16.11 1.56 30.19
N GLU A 161 16.54 2.63 30.86
CA GLU A 161 16.24 4.00 30.46
C GLU A 161 16.95 4.39 29.17
N GLY A 162 18.24 4.03 29.02
CA GLY A 162 18.96 4.28 27.78
C GLY A 162 18.42 3.42 26.63
N ALA A 163 18.00 2.17 26.89
CA ALA A 163 17.31 1.35 25.91
C ALA A 163 15.99 1.99 25.41
N ASP A 164 15.18 2.54 26.33
CA ASP A 164 13.95 3.25 25.98
C ASP A 164 14.25 4.51 25.14
N LYS A 165 15.31 5.25 25.50
CA LYS A 165 15.76 6.42 24.74
C LYS A 165 16.17 6.06 23.31
N LEU A 166 16.92 4.96 23.12
CA LEU A 166 17.30 4.48 21.79
C LEU A 166 16.07 4.04 20.98
N CYS A 167 15.13 3.32 21.60
CA CYS A 167 13.86 2.93 20.96
C CYS A 167 13.07 4.16 20.50
N GLN A 168 12.93 5.18 21.36
CA GLN A 168 12.26 6.42 21.03
C GLN A 168 12.96 7.18 19.89
N GLN A 169 14.29 7.27 19.92
CA GLN A 169 15.07 7.93 18.86
C GLN A 169 14.92 7.26 17.50
N GLU A 170 14.96 5.92 17.44
CA GLU A 170 14.73 5.19 16.19
C GLU A 170 13.30 5.36 15.68
N ALA A 171 12.30 5.40 16.57
CA ALA A 171 10.92 5.64 16.18
C ALA A 171 10.71 7.05 15.61
N GLU A 172 11.38 8.06 16.19
CA GLU A 172 11.38 9.44 15.70
C GLU A 172 12.07 9.55 14.33
N LYS A 173 13.24 8.92 14.17
CA LYS A 173 13.96 8.85 12.90
C LYS A 173 13.11 8.23 11.78
N ASN A 174 12.28 7.24 12.13
CA ASN A 174 11.35 6.57 11.22
C ASN A 174 9.97 7.25 11.12
N ASN A 175 9.79 8.43 11.70
CA ASN A 175 8.53 9.19 11.69
C ASN A 175 7.31 8.40 12.20
N LEU A 176 7.52 7.46 13.14
CA LEU A 176 6.44 6.60 13.64
C LEU A 176 5.51 7.34 14.62
N GLY A 177 5.98 8.44 15.22
CA GLY A 177 5.23 9.29 16.14
C GLY A 177 4.79 8.58 17.44
N GLY A 178 4.36 9.33 18.45
CA GLY A 178 3.95 8.78 19.75
C GLY A 178 5.12 8.43 20.68
N LYS A 179 4.79 7.77 21.80
CA LYS A 179 5.77 7.35 22.82
C LYS A 179 6.08 5.87 22.68
N TRP A 180 7.36 5.55 22.68
CA TRP A 180 7.90 4.22 22.46
C TRP A 180 8.71 3.77 23.65
N GLN A 181 8.66 2.47 23.91
CA GLN A 181 9.38 1.82 25.00
C GLN A 181 10.05 0.58 24.42
N ALA A 182 11.30 0.34 24.79
CA ALA A 182 11.99 -0.88 24.40
C ALA A 182 11.34 -2.07 25.11
N PHE A 183 10.94 -3.10 24.36
CA PHE A 183 10.42 -4.34 24.93
C PHE A 183 11.57 -5.21 25.44
N LEU A 184 12.15 -4.81 26.58
CA LEU A 184 13.32 -5.43 27.20
C LEU A 184 13.10 -5.63 28.70
N GLY A 185 13.74 -6.63 29.29
CA GLY A 185 13.67 -6.90 30.73
C GLY A 185 14.95 -6.60 31.49
N GLY A 186 14.81 -6.03 32.68
CA GLY A 186 15.86 -5.84 33.68
C GLY A 186 16.06 -7.08 34.56
N ASP A 187 16.78 -6.88 35.64
CA ASP A 187 17.26 -7.94 36.52
C ASP A 187 16.28 -8.36 37.60
N SER A 188 15.55 -7.40 38.15
CA SER A 188 14.57 -7.67 39.19
C SER A 188 13.29 -8.26 38.58
N ASP A 189 12.52 -8.96 39.41
CA ASP A 189 11.22 -9.50 38.98
C ASP A 189 10.20 -8.37 38.66
N GLU A 190 10.47 -7.15 39.11
CA GLU A 190 9.69 -5.93 38.82
C GLU A 190 10.11 -5.20 37.53
N GLU A 191 11.16 -5.67 36.88
CA GLU A 191 11.74 -5.04 35.68
C GLU A 191 11.63 -5.92 34.44
N THR A 192 10.92 -7.05 34.51
CA THR A 192 10.68 -7.89 33.32
C THR A 192 9.97 -7.10 32.21
N ALA A 193 10.19 -7.46 30.93
CA ALA A 193 9.60 -6.73 29.81
C ALA A 193 8.06 -6.65 29.92
N VAL A 194 7.43 -7.75 30.34
CA VAL A 194 5.99 -7.82 30.62
C VAL A 194 5.60 -6.91 31.78
N LYS A 195 6.35 -6.88 32.89
CA LYS A 195 6.09 -5.99 34.03
C LYS A 195 6.26 -4.52 33.69
N ARG A 196 7.21 -4.19 32.81
CA ARG A 196 7.40 -2.81 32.31
C ARG A 196 6.20 -2.36 31.47
N LEU A 197 5.60 -3.24 30.67
CA LEU A 197 4.36 -2.93 29.94
C LEU A 197 3.17 -2.70 30.88
N GLU A 198 3.04 -3.48 31.97
CA GLU A 198 2.01 -3.28 33.00
C GLU A 198 2.09 -1.89 33.67
N LYS A 199 3.24 -1.21 33.59
CA LYS A 199 3.40 0.18 34.09
C LYS A 199 2.90 1.23 33.08
N THR A 200 2.50 0.83 31.87
CA THR A 200 1.97 1.72 30.84
C THR A 200 0.44 1.85 30.96
N PRO A 201 -0.18 2.98 30.53
CA PRO A 201 -1.63 3.17 30.65
C PRO A 201 -2.51 2.12 29.97
N ARG A 202 -1.95 1.35 29.02
CA ARG A 202 -2.66 0.30 28.29
C ARG A 202 -2.26 -1.10 28.74
N GLU A 203 -1.36 -1.24 29.71
CA GLU A 203 -0.84 -2.51 30.24
C GLU A 203 -0.47 -3.55 29.17
N LYS A 204 -1.26 -4.62 29.03
CA LYS A 204 -1.15 -5.66 27.98
C LYS A 204 -2.30 -5.61 26.98
N GLU A 205 -3.22 -4.67 27.13
CA GLU A 205 -4.37 -4.56 26.24
C GLU A 205 -3.96 -3.99 24.88
N GLY A 206 -4.60 -4.51 23.83
CA GLY A 206 -4.50 -3.95 22.50
C GLY A 206 -4.25 -4.98 21.41
N ILE A 207 -4.49 -4.53 20.18
CA ILE A 207 -4.25 -5.28 18.95
C ILE A 207 -2.89 -4.86 18.42
N PHE A 208 -2.00 -5.82 18.21
CA PHE A 208 -0.62 -5.56 17.85
C PHE A 208 -0.49 -5.51 16.33
N ILE A 209 0.06 -4.42 15.81
CA ILE A 209 0.30 -4.17 14.39
C ILE A 209 1.73 -3.73 14.14
N GLU A 210 2.23 -3.93 12.92
CA GLU A 210 3.51 -3.35 12.51
C GLU A 210 3.42 -1.82 12.51
N ALA A 211 4.42 -1.15 13.09
CA ALA A 211 4.44 0.30 13.16
C ALA A 211 4.64 0.95 11.79
N LYS A 212 5.46 0.32 10.93
CA LYS A 212 5.70 0.76 9.57
C LYS A 212 4.44 0.47 8.73
N PRO A 213 3.88 1.46 8.02
CA PRO A 213 2.72 1.23 7.19
C PRO A 213 3.10 0.44 5.93
N ALA A 214 2.24 -0.50 5.54
CA ALA A 214 2.36 -1.23 4.27
C ALA A 214 1.78 -0.43 3.09
N LEU A 215 0.78 0.41 3.35
CA LEU A 215 0.15 1.27 2.36
C LEU A 215 -0.30 2.58 3.01
N LYS A 216 -0.16 3.69 2.29
CA LYS A 216 -0.79 4.97 2.64
C LYS A 216 -1.95 5.20 1.68
N LEU A 217 -3.15 5.33 2.22
CA LEU A 217 -4.38 5.53 1.45
C LEU A 217 -4.49 6.99 0.99
N ASN A 218 -5.20 7.25 -0.11
CA ASN A 218 -5.40 8.61 -0.64
C ASN A 218 -6.08 9.56 0.37
N ARG A 219 -6.93 9.00 1.25
CA ARG A 219 -7.57 9.73 2.36
C ARG A 219 -6.64 10.07 3.53
N GLY A 220 -5.36 9.68 3.47
CA GLY A 220 -4.34 9.96 4.48
C GLY A 220 -4.15 8.88 5.56
N ASP A 221 -5.15 8.00 5.77
CA ASP A 221 -5.03 6.84 6.65
C ASP A 221 -3.93 5.89 6.16
N THR A 222 -3.33 5.13 7.07
CA THR A 222 -2.31 4.13 6.75
C THR A 222 -2.77 2.73 7.12
N CYS A 223 -2.42 1.74 6.29
CA CYS A 223 -2.69 0.34 6.54
C CYS A 223 -1.47 -0.34 7.15
N HIS A 224 -1.69 -1.04 8.25
CA HIS A 224 -0.65 -1.70 9.03
C HIS A 224 -0.94 -3.18 9.13
N ARG A 225 0.09 -4.01 8.99
CA ARG A 225 -0.07 -5.46 9.08
C ARG A 225 -0.43 -5.87 10.50
N LEU A 226 -1.43 -6.74 10.65
CA LEU A 226 -1.77 -7.33 11.94
C LEU A 226 -0.68 -8.31 12.37
N LEU A 227 -0.07 -8.04 13.52
CA LEU A 227 0.84 -8.95 14.19
C LEU A 227 0.09 -9.91 15.10
N ALA A 228 -0.82 -9.44 15.96
CA ALA A 228 -1.57 -10.32 16.86
C ALA A 228 -2.83 -9.65 17.39
N LYS A 229 -3.84 -10.43 17.75
CA LYS A 229 -5.12 -9.88 18.23
C LYS A 229 -5.07 -9.44 19.69
N ASN A 230 -4.10 -9.95 20.44
CA ASN A 230 -3.87 -9.65 21.85
C ASN A 230 -2.40 -9.89 22.21
N PHE A 231 -2.02 -9.54 23.44
CA PHE A 231 -0.63 -9.66 23.91
C PHE A 231 -0.14 -11.11 24.02
N ASP A 232 -1.00 -12.05 24.42
CA ASP A 232 -0.59 -13.46 24.55
C ASP A 232 -0.28 -14.06 23.18
N GLU A 233 -1.10 -13.78 22.16
CA GLU A 233 -0.80 -14.14 20.77
C GLU A 233 0.47 -13.46 20.26
N PHE A 234 0.68 -12.18 20.60
CA PHE A 234 1.89 -11.45 20.22
C PHE A 234 3.14 -12.10 20.84
N LEU A 235 3.09 -12.38 22.15
CA LEU A 235 4.17 -13.02 22.87
C LEU A 235 4.43 -14.44 22.36
N ALA A 236 3.36 -15.19 22.04
CA ALA A 236 3.47 -16.51 21.45
C ALA A 236 4.21 -16.47 20.11
N LYS A 237 3.97 -15.45 19.27
CA LYS A 237 4.72 -15.24 18.01
C LYS A 237 6.18 -14.92 18.27
N LEU A 238 6.48 -14.08 19.26
CA LEU A 238 7.86 -13.88 19.66
C LEU A 238 8.50 -15.21 20.05
N SER A 239 7.74 -16.15 20.63
CA SER A 239 8.25 -17.42 21.15
C SER A 239 8.20 -18.64 20.20
N GLY A 240 7.57 -18.47 19.03
CA GLY A 240 7.28 -19.56 18.08
C GLY A 240 8.48 -19.99 17.23
N SER A 241 8.40 -21.18 16.62
CA SER A 241 9.37 -21.61 15.61
C SER A 241 9.35 -20.67 14.39
N GLN A 242 10.50 -20.42 13.78
CA GLN A 242 10.62 -19.66 12.52
C GLN A 242 9.62 -20.15 11.46
N ILE A 243 9.39 -21.47 11.37
CA ILE A 243 8.46 -22.08 10.40
C ILE A 243 7.03 -21.62 10.65
N ILE A 244 6.59 -21.57 11.91
CA ILE A 244 5.23 -21.14 12.29
C ILE A 244 5.05 -19.63 12.08
N ASN A 245 6.13 -18.87 12.21
CA ASN A 245 6.13 -17.42 12.08
C ASN A 245 6.30 -16.94 10.63
N ALA A 246 6.93 -17.72 9.74
CA ALA A 246 7.08 -17.41 8.32
C ALA A 246 5.72 -17.33 7.60
N GLU A 247 4.76 -18.16 8.00
CA GLU A 247 3.36 -18.05 7.56
C GLU A 247 2.60 -16.93 8.25
N LYS A 248 3.26 -16.10 9.08
CA LYS A 248 2.57 -15.11 9.93
C LYS A 248 3.16 -13.69 9.94
N LEU A 249 4.35 -13.46 9.39
CA LEU A 249 5.12 -12.22 9.46
C LEU A 249 5.74 -11.88 8.09
N THR A 250 6.17 -10.63 7.87
CA THR A 250 7.00 -10.31 6.71
C THR A 250 8.36 -11.01 6.82
N GLN A 251 8.99 -11.31 5.68
CA GLN A 251 10.33 -11.89 5.67
C GLN A 251 11.34 -10.97 6.38
N GLU A 252 11.30 -9.67 6.11
CA GLU A 252 12.16 -8.67 6.77
C GLU A 252 11.95 -8.65 8.29
N PHE A 253 10.70 -8.65 8.76
CA PHE A 253 10.40 -8.66 10.20
C PHE A 253 10.88 -9.97 10.84
N LEU A 254 10.69 -11.11 10.18
CA LEU A 254 11.15 -12.41 10.67
C LEU A 254 12.67 -12.47 10.78
N GLU A 255 13.38 -12.05 9.74
CA GLU A 255 14.85 -12.02 9.70
C GLU A 255 15.45 -11.12 10.79
N ASN A 256 14.78 -10.02 11.11
CA ASN A 256 15.18 -9.13 12.20
C ASN A 256 14.79 -9.69 13.57
N LEU A 257 13.63 -10.34 13.68
CA LEU A 257 13.17 -11.00 14.90
C LEU A 257 14.12 -12.11 15.34
N ASP A 258 14.70 -12.85 14.39
CA ASP A 258 15.65 -13.93 14.69
C ASP A 258 16.98 -13.45 15.26
N LYS A 259 17.32 -12.19 15.03
CA LYS A 259 18.53 -11.53 15.54
C LYS A 259 18.29 -10.85 16.89
N LEU A 260 17.04 -10.81 17.34
CA LEU A 260 16.62 -9.99 18.46
C LEU A 260 16.87 -10.69 19.80
N TRP A 261 17.33 -9.91 20.78
CA TRP A 261 17.51 -10.35 22.16
C TRP A 261 16.57 -9.55 23.07
N LEU A 262 15.77 -10.24 23.88
CA LEU A 262 14.67 -9.65 24.65
C LEU A 262 14.92 -9.51 26.17
N GLY A 263 16.07 -9.94 26.66
CA GLY A 263 16.33 -10.00 28.12
C GLY A 263 15.31 -10.87 28.87
N ARG A 264 14.97 -10.48 30.12
CA ARG A 264 13.96 -11.18 30.93
C ARG A 264 12.54 -10.76 30.55
N VAL A 265 11.84 -11.62 29.83
CA VAL A 265 10.48 -11.29 29.36
C VAL A 265 9.46 -11.35 30.50
N ASN A 266 9.51 -12.38 31.35
CA ASN A 266 8.56 -12.61 32.45
C ASN A 266 9.27 -13.21 33.69
N LYS A 267 8.52 -13.44 34.77
CA LYS A 267 9.07 -13.98 36.03
C LYS A 267 9.54 -15.43 35.91
N GLU A 268 8.94 -16.20 34.99
CA GLU A 268 9.31 -17.59 34.68
C GLU A 268 10.61 -17.68 33.89
N SER A 269 11.03 -16.58 33.25
CA SER A 269 12.30 -16.50 32.51
C SER A 269 13.45 -16.78 33.46
N LYS A 270 14.29 -17.76 33.08
CA LYS A 270 15.39 -18.23 33.93
C LYS A 270 16.38 -17.10 34.24
N LYS A 271 16.96 -17.24 35.42
CA LYS A 271 17.93 -16.36 36.04
C LYS A 271 19.38 -16.87 35.80
N ASN A 272 19.81 -17.07 34.54
CA ASN A 272 21.16 -17.60 34.21
C ASN A 272 22.05 -16.60 33.44
N CYS A 273 23.07 -17.05 32.70
CA CYS A 273 23.83 -16.30 31.69
C CYS A 273 23.99 -17.14 30.41
N THR A 274 23.71 -16.62 29.20
CA THR A 274 23.95 -17.31 27.91
C THR A 274 24.53 -16.31 26.93
N VAL A 275 25.45 -16.83 26.15
CA VAL A 275 26.19 -16.08 25.14
C VAL A 275 25.32 -15.83 23.92
N ILE A 276 25.21 -14.56 23.48
CA ILE A 276 24.47 -14.15 22.28
C ILE A 276 24.89 -14.96 21.04
N ALA A 277 26.18 -15.28 20.91
CA ALA A 277 26.72 -16.09 19.81
C ALA A 277 26.15 -17.52 19.77
N LYS A 278 25.85 -18.15 20.91
CA LYS A 278 25.29 -19.51 20.96
C LYS A 278 23.84 -19.53 20.43
N VAL A 279 23.10 -18.44 20.65
CA VAL A 279 21.73 -18.26 20.15
C VAL A 279 21.71 -18.06 18.63
N MET A 280 22.72 -17.38 18.06
CA MET A 280 22.83 -17.18 16.61
C MET A 280 23.31 -18.42 15.83
N LEU A 281 24.05 -19.34 16.47
CA LEU A 281 24.63 -20.52 15.80
C LEU A 281 23.65 -21.70 15.60
N PHE A 282 22.59 -21.78 16.39
CA PHE A 282 21.59 -22.85 16.29
C PHE A 282 20.20 -22.26 15.99
N GLY A 283 19.91 -22.04 14.70
CA GLY A 283 18.69 -21.38 14.19
C GLY A 283 17.34 -22.00 14.61
N ASN A 284 17.34 -23.18 15.24
CA ASN A 284 16.13 -23.88 15.70
C ASN A 284 15.94 -23.91 17.23
N THR A 285 16.65 -23.05 17.98
CA THR A 285 16.48 -23.00 19.44
C THR A 285 15.10 -22.43 19.80
N PRO A 286 14.24 -23.12 20.58
CA PRO A 286 12.97 -22.56 21.06
C PRO A 286 13.20 -21.23 21.76
N LEU A 287 12.34 -20.24 21.52
CA LEU A 287 12.60 -18.88 21.99
C LEU A 287 12.58 -18.72 23.52
N VAL A 288 11.92 -19.61 24.26
CA VAL A 288 12.08 -19.74 25.73
C VAL A 288 13.53 -20.00 26.17
N GLU A 289 14.37 -20.54 25.29
CA GLU A 289 15.80 -20.71 25.51
C GLU A 289 16.63 -19.56 24.91
N LYS A 290 16.04 -18.73 24.03
CA LYS A 290 16.61 -17.46 23.55
C LYS A 290 16.36 -16.30 24.55
N TYR A 291 15.40 -16.43 25.47
CA TYR A 291 15.11 -15.47 26.54
C TYR A 291 15.76 -15.88 27.84
N SER A 292 16.86 -15.23 28.22
CA SER A 292 17.28 -15.31 29.61
C SER A 292 18.18 -14.13 30.01
N PHE A 293 18.23 -13.82 31.32
CA PHE A 293 19.43 -13.61 32.18
C PHE A 293 19.23 -12.62 33.33
N THR A 294 19.86 -12.92 34.46
CA THR A 294 19.99 -12.03 35.64
C THR A 294 21.13 -11.03 35.50
N THR A 295 21.27 -10.25 36.59
CA THR A 295 22.25 -9.24 37.06
C THR A 295 23.70 -9.37 36.66
N THR A 296 24.05 -10.36 35.88
CA THR A 296 25.43 -10.78 35.68
C THR A 296 25.78 -11.09 34.25
N CYS A 297 24.79 -10.97 33.36
CA CYS A 297 25.01 -10.65 31.97
C CYS A 297 24.65 -9.18 31.65
N GLN A 298 24.13 -8.43 32.62
CA GLN A 298 23.80 -7.00 32.49
C GLN A 298 24.98 -6.04 32.69
N ASN A 299 26.22 -6.55 32.88
CA ASN A 299 27.40 -5.71 32.65
C ASN A 299 27.68 -5.72 31.15
N TRP A 300 26.95 -4.84 30.47
CA TRP A 300 26.67 -4.88 29.07
C TRP A 300 27.85 -4.71 28.10
N THR A 301 29.05 -4.43 28.58
CA THR A 301 30.28 -4.69 27.84
C THR A 301 31.45 -4.58 28.82
N GLN A 302 32.24 -5.64 28.95
CA GLN A 302 33.69 -5.43 28.89
C GLN A 302 34.16 -6.05 27.58
N GLU A 303 33.78 -5.42 26.47
CA GLU A 303 34.33 -5.61 25.11
C GLU A 303 34.37 -7.03 24.52
N LYS A 304 33.88 -8.05 25.24
CA LYS A 304 34.00 -9.46 24.85
C LYS A 304 32.64 -10.03 24.48
N ARG A 305 32.60 -10.69 23.31
CA ARG A 305 31.46 -11.52 22.84
C ARG A 305 31.19 -12.74 23.73
N PHE A 306 32.05 -13.07 24.69
CA PHE A 306 32.01 -14.27 25.53
C PHE A 306 32.37 -13.93 26.99
N VAL A 307 31.68 -14.57 27.94
CA VAL A 307 32.01 -14.55 29.39
C VAL A 307 32.23 -15.99 29.84
N ASP A 308 33.47 -16.35 30.14
CA ASP A 308 33.81 -17.64 30.75
C ASP A 308 33.70 -17.53 32.28
N ASN A 309 33.29 -18.63 32.95
CA ASN A 309 33.26 -18.81 34.41
C ASN A 309 32.31 -17.88 35.22
N TYR A 310 31.04 -17.79 34.80
CA TYR A 310 29.97 -17.15 35.59
C TYR A 310 29.07 -18.18 36.33
N PRO A 311 28.69 -18.00 37.62
CA PRO A 311 28.91 -16.84 38.47
C PRO A 311 30.34 -16.63 38.93
N ILE A 312 30.79 -15.38 38.97
CA ILE A 312 31.98 -15.02 39.74
C ILE A 312 31.59 -15.24 41.21
N GLU A 313 32.22 -16.22 41.86
CA GLU A 313 32.07 -16.39 43.31
C GLU A 313 32.50 -15.07 43.98
N LYS A 314 31.64 -14.51 44.83
CA LYS A 314 31.97 -13.29 45.58
C LYS A 314 33.20 -13.57 46.44
N GLY A 315 34.36 -13.05 46.05
CA GLY A 315 35.57 -13.05 46.89
C GLY A 315 36.92 -13.30 46.22
N THR A 316 37.00 -13.45 44.90
CA THR A 316 38.31 -13.61 44.23
C THR A 316 38.63 -12.37 43.38
N VAL A 317 39.64 -11.63 43.83
CA VAL A 317 40.32 -10.53 43.12
C VAL A 317 41.16 -11.09 41.98
#